data_AF-A0A1A0N304-F1
#
_entry.id   AF-A0A1A0N304-F1
#
_cell.length_a   1.000
_cell.length_b   1.000
_cell.length_c   1.000
_cell.angle_alpha   90.00
_cell.angle_beta   90.00
_cell.angle_gamma   90.00
#
_symmetry.space_group_name_H-M   'P 1'
#
loop_
_entity.id
_entity.type
_entity.pdbx_description
1 polymer ?
#
loop_
_entity_poly.entity_id
_entity_poly.type
_entity_poly.pdbx_seq_one_letter_code
_entity_poly.pdbx_strand_id
1 'polypeptide(L)'
;MSRVLVGALVSGGAFALAALVSGGTANASCMSFSGIGNGGGCTSTAGTFAIGIGEGATASAINGSTSHAFAMGTNASASTDGTRDTAIAIGDGAVAMAGAAGDRTGDNDTAVAIGPAAQAIAVFGSDSKATAVGENVSAIASGNQDNATVVGKNSRVRLVVGDNNSGTVIGDNNYAQSVDGDGNKVTVIGKNNGRAGLLSQITVSGGDNNAVTVIGEDNQIIAAGAGISGKTENDNNRVTVIGKGNENTWAVGGDNNTTTVVGDYNQVATQNGNNNTATAVGRVNIAIVGQGDDNTATINGDLNLVTVGGGKHNTVNVRGDSNTARTLFGENNSARVVGNRNVAIAGPGDNNHVTIKGDDQTSQQPGPESARVAKATAKPAAKPDKGAAKPKPSPKG
;
A
#
# COMPACT_ATOMS: atom_id res chain seq x y z
N MET A 1 -34.80 75.81 1.41
CA MET A 1 -34.68 75.25 2.77
C MET A 1 -34.92 73.76 2.68
N SER A 2 -33.86 72.98 2.81
CA SER A 2 -33.84 71.52 2.80
C SER A 2 -34.21 71.00 4.20
N ARG A 3 -35.15 70.06 4.27
CA ARG A 3 -35.38 69.21 5.45
C ARG A 3 -35.56 67.76 4.99
N VAL A 4 -34.40 67.13 4.82
CA VAL A 4 -33.97 65.84 5.37
C VAL A 4 -35.10 64.84 5.71
N LEU A 5 -35.11 63.78 4.91
CA LEU A 5 -35.73 62.48 5.11
C LEU A 5 -34.99 61.73 6.24
N VAL A 6 -35.65 61.48 7.37
CA VAL A 6 -35.24 60.44 8.34
C VAL A 6 -36.50 59.83 8.94
N GLY A 7 -36.60 58.49 8.85
CA GLY A 7 -37.34 57.69 9.83
C GLY A 7 -38.70 57.16 9.37
N ALA A 8 -38.71 56.16 8.50
CA ALA A 8 -39.78 55.18 8.50
C ALA A 8 -39.21 53.84 8.02
N LEU A 9 -39.04 52.88 8.93
CA LEU A 9 -39.75 51.60 8.90
C LEU A 9 -39.17 50.69 10.00
N VAL A 10 -39.58 50.94 11.24
CA VAL A 10 -39.48 49.93 12.31
C VAL A 10 -40.89 49.48 12.65
N SER A 11 -41.00 48.16 12.72
CA SER A 11 -41.97 47.36 13.46
C SER A 11 -43.43 47.33 12.97
N GLY A 12 -43.82 46.12 12.56
CA GLY A 12 -45.13 45.57 12.90
C GLY A 12 -46.07 45.42 11.72
N GLY A 13 -45.98 44.29 11.01
CA GLY A 13 -47.04 43.88 10.10
C GLY A 13 -46.57 43.00 8.95
N ALA A 14 -46.79 41.70 9.12
CA ALA A 14 -46.94 40.72 8.04
C ALA A 14 -45.75 40.57 7.07
N PHE A 15 -44.66 39.97 7.55
CA PHE A 15 -43.90 39.09 6.66
C PHE A 15 -44.71 37.81 6.49
N ALA A 16 -45.26 37.63 5.30
CA ALA A 16 -46.19 36.57 4.95
C ALA A 16 -45.59 35.19 5.25
N LEU A 17 -46.19 34.55 6.25
CA LEU A 17 -46.12 33.15 6.68
C LEU A 17 -46.68 32.16 5.62
N ALA A 18 -46.54 32.47 4.33
CA ALA A 18 -47.24 31.78 3.25
C ALA A 18 -46.30 30.94 2.39
N ALA A 19 -45.63 29.94 2.98
CA ALA A 19 -45.05 28.79 2.25
C ALA A 19 -44.68 27.58 3.16
N LEU A 20 -45.35 27.36 4.31
CA LEU A 20 -45.07 26.19 5.17
C LEU A 20 -46.29 25.28 5.43
N VAL A 21 -47.36 25.37 4.62
CA VAL A 21 -48.66 24.75 4.94
C VAL A 21 -48.91 23.38 4.31
N SER A 22 -47.88 22.74 3.76
CA SER A 22 -47.89 21.29 3.58
C SER A 22 -46.55 20.69 3.97
N GLY A 23 -46.14 20.92 5.22
CA GLY A 23 -45.11 20.10 5.83
C GLY A 23 -45.62 18.67 5.84
N GLY A 24 -45.12 17.82 4.94
CA GLY A 24 -45.28 16.38 5.08
C GLY A 24 -44.79 15.98 6.48
N THR A 25 -45.44 14.98 7.10
CA THR A 25 -45.03 14.50 8.42
C THR A 25 -43.58 14.06 8.37
N ALA A 26 -42.67 14.85 8.95
CA ALA A 26 -41.26 14.52 9.03
C ALA A 26 -41.07 13.44 10.10
N ASN A 27 -40.95 12.18 9.68
CA ASN A 27 -40.67 11.03 10.56
C ASN A 27 -39.19 10.98 10.95
N ALA A 28 -38.63 12.08 11.45
CA ALA A 28 -37.33 12.03 12.11
C ALA A 28 -37.52 11.40 13.49
N SER A 29 -36.69 10.42 13.84
CA SER A 29 -36.67 9.86 15.20
C SER A 29 -36.06 10.86 16.18
N CYS A 30 -35.13 11.69 15.72
CA CYS A 30 -34.63 12.85 16.46
C CYS A 30 -34.15 13.98 15.53
N MET A 31 -34.15 15.21 16.05
CA MET A 31 -33.61 16.38 15.36
C MET A 31 -33.09 17.42 16.37
N SER A 32 -31.98 18.09 16.04
CA SER A 32 -31.44 19.20 16.82
C SER A 32 -30.81 20.26 15.92
N PHE A 33 -31.25 21.51 16.04
CA PHE A 33 -30.75 22.64 15.25
C PHE A 33 -30.30 23.76 16.18
N SER A 34 -29.03 24.17 16.05
CA SER A 34 -28.47 25.26 16.85
C SER A 34 -28.65 25.08 18.37
N GLY A 35 -28.50 23.86 18.88
CA GLY A 35 -28.69 23.53 20.31
C GLY A 35 -30.14 23.35 20.76
N ILE A 36 -31.12 23.57 19.88
CA ILE A 36 -32.53 23.32 20.14
C ILE A 36 -32.88 21.96 19.55
N GLY A 37 -33.03 20.96 20.41
CA GLY A 37 -33.35 19.59 20.02
C GLY A 37 -34.64 19.05 20.65
N ASN A 38 -35.24 18.07 20.00
CA ASN A 38 -36.45 17.39 20.49
C ASN A 38 -36.16 16.21 21.44
N GLY A 39 -34.91 16.02 21.86
CA GLY A 39 -34.46 14.81 22.58
C GLY A 39 -34.28 13.60 21.65
N GLY A 40 -34.13 12.40 22.20
CA GLY A 40 -34.16 11.15 21.39
C GLY A 40 -32.87 10.74 20.68
N GLY A 41 -31.70 11.26 21.09
CA GLY A 41 -30.40 10.84 20.54
C GLY A 41 -29.76 11.80 19.54
N CYS A 42 -30.39 12.97 19.31
CA CYS A 42 -29.80 14.05 18.51
C CYS A 42 -29.34 15.21 19.38
N THR A 43 -28.11 15.69 19.14
CA THR A 43 -27.51 16.82 19.87
C THR A 43 -26.83 17.78 18.89
N SER A 44 -26.97 19.08 19.08
CA SER A 44 -26.22 20.09 18.34
C SER A 44 -25.80 21.28 19.22
N THR A 45 -24.90 22.13 18.73
CA THR A 45 -24.51 23.42 19.33
C THR A 45 -24.94 24.57 18.43
N ALA A 46 -24.80 25.82 18.88
CA ALA A 46 -25.16 26.98 18.07
C ALA A 46 -24.47 26.96 16.70
N GLY A 47 -25.24 27.04 15.62
CA GLY A 47 -24.72 27.03 14.25
C GLY A 47 -24.43 25.65 13.65
N THR A 48 -24.78 24.55 14.34
CA THR A 48 -24.67 23.19 13.81
C THR A 48 -26.06 22.53 13.70
N PHE A 49 -26.17 21.41 12.99
CA PHE A 49 -27.39 20.60 12.97
C PHE A 49 -27.11 19.10 13.04
N ALA A 50 -28.04 18.38 13.65
CA ALA A 50 -28.04 16.94 13.79
C ALA A 50 -29.43 16.36 13.48
N ILE A 51 -29.51 15.34 12.63
CA ILE A 51 -30.76 14.69 12.23
C ILE A 51 -30.59 13.18 12.28
N GLY A 52 -31.51 12.49 12.97
CA GLY A 52 -31.61 11.04 13.05
C GLY A 52 -32.95 10.55 12.49
N ILE A 53 -32.92 9.56 11.60
CA ILE A 53 -34.10 8.95 10.98
C ILE A 53 -34.00 7.42 11.09
N GLY A 54 -34.85 6.82 11.91
CA GLY A 54 -34.87 5.36 12.12
C GLY A 54 -34.85 5.00 13.59
N GLU A 55 -35.21 3.76 13.90
CA GLU A 55 -35.19 3.24 15.27
C GLU A 55 -33.76 3.24 15.81
N GLY A 56 -33.53 3.90 16.95
CA GLY A 56 -32.20 3.98 17.58
C GLY A 56 -31.17 4.82 16.83
N ALA A 57 -31.54 5.52 15.76
CA ALA A 57 -30.62 6.41 15.04
C ALA A 57 -30.17 7.58 15.93
N THR A 58 -28.87 7.89 15.94
CA THR A 58 -28.28 8.98 16.73
C THR A 58 -27.46 9.92 15.85
N ALA A 59 -27.54 11.22 16.11
CA ALA A 59 -26.73 12.22 15.40
C ALA A 59 -26.21 13.28 16.37
N SER A 60 -24.91 13.54 16.37
CA SER A 60 -24.29 14.53 17.27
C SER A 60 -23.43 15.50 16.48
N ALA A 61 -23.71 16.79 16.58
CA ALA A 61 -22.90 17.84 15.97
C ALA A 61 -22.46 18.85 17.03
N ILE A 62 -21.35 18.56 17.72
CA ILE A 62 -20.91 19.29 18.92
C ILE A 62 -19.57 20.02 18.69
N ASN A 63 -19.26 20.93 19.62
CA ASN A 63 -17.94 21.56 19.79
C ASN A 63 -17.39 22.41 18.62
N GLY A 64 -18.24 22.99 17.80
CA GLY A 64 -17.80 23.98 16.84
C GLY A 64 -18.94 24.75 16.20
N SER A 65 -18.62 25.41 15.08
CA SER A 65 -19.60 26.11 14.25
C SER A 65 -19.72 25.41 12.89
N THR A 66 -20.91 25.44 12.28
CA THR A 66 -21.17 24.95 10.91
C THR A 66 -20.98 23.44 10.66
N SER A 67 -20.89 22.62 11.70
CA SER A 67 -20.79 21.16 11.55
C SER A 67 -22.16 20.49 11.32
N HIS A 68 -22.14 19.32 10.67
CA HIS A 68 -23.33 18.64 10.17
C HIS A 68 -23.28 17.14 10.48
N ALA A 69 -24.26 16.63 11.24
CA ALA A 69 -24.43 15.21 11.49
C ALA A 69 -25.77 14.69 10.96
N PHE A 70 -25.73 13.64 10.13
CA PHE A 70 -26.92 13.03 9.54
C PHE A 70 -26.86 11.51 9.64
N ALA A 71 -27.81 10.90 10.35
CA ALA A 71 -27.93 9.45 10.52
C ALA A 71 -29.29 8.95 10.01
N MET A 72 -29.27 7.92 9.16
CA MET A 72 -30.46 7.28 8.61
C MET A 72 -30.32 5.76 8.62
N GLY A 73 -31.27 5.05 9.24
CA GLY A 73 -31.27 3.60 9.38
C GLY A 73 -31.42 3.16 10.83
N THR A 74 -31.66 1.87 11.05
CA THR A 74 -31.76 1.29 12.39
C THR A 74 -30.39 1.33 13.06
N ASN A 75 -30.28 1.94 14.23
CA ASN A 75 -29.02 2.13 14.98
C ASN A 75 -27.90 2.82 14.17
N ALA A 76 -28.24 3.62 13.15
CA ALA A 76 -27.26 4.44 12.43
C ALA A 76 -26.71 5.56 13.34
N SER A 77 -25.42 5.87 13.25
CA SER A 77 -24.77 6.89 14.09
C SER A 77 -23.89 7.83 13.27
N ALA A 78 -24.11 9.14 13.42
CA ALA A 78 -23.28 10.17 12.84
C ALA A 78 -22.80 11.13 13.93
N SER A 79 -21.50 11.39 14.01
CA SER A 79 -20.92 12.28 15.01
C SER A 79 -19.90 13.23 14.39
N THR A 80 -19.99 14.51 14.74
CA THR A 80 -18.98 15.51 14.46
C THR A 80 -18.51 16.19 15.76
N ASP A 81 -17.21 16.46 15.86
CA ASP A 81 -16.57 17.14 17.01
C ASP A 81 -15.48 18.10 16.52
N GLY A 82 -15.85 19.38 16.33
CA GLY A 82 -15.00 20.37 15.69
C GLY A 82 -15.76 21.35 14.79
N THR A 83 -15.04 22.11 13.96
CA THR A 83 -15.61 23.16 13.10
C THR A 83 -15.66 22.74 11.63
N ARG A 84 -16.80 22.95 10.96
CA ARG A 84 -17.04 22.58 9.54
C ARG A 84 -16.96 21.08 9.25
N ASP A 85 -17.14 20.25 10.26
CA ASP A 85 -17.10 18.81 10.07
C ASP A 85 -18.42 18.28 9.49
N THR A 86 -18.33 17.21 8.71
CA THR A 86 -19.49 16.55 8.10
C THR A 86 -19.47 15.05 8.37
N ALA A 87 -20.47 14.54 9.08
CA ALA A 87 -20.68 13.11 9.28
C ALA A 87 -22.03 12.68 8.70
N ILE A 88 -22.02 11.72 7.77
CA ILE A 88 -23.20 11.17 7.11
C ILE A 88 -23.17 9.65 7.23
N ALA A 89 -24.12 9.07 7.95
CA ALA A 89 -24.31 7.63 8.10
C ALA A 89 -25.68 7.21 7.54
N ILE A 90 -25.69 6.38 6.50
CA ILE A 90 -26.92 5.91 5.83
C ILE A 90 -26.87 4.39 5.72
N GLY A 91 -27.72 3.67 6.44
CA GLY A 91 -27.80 2.22 6.48
C GLY A 91 -27.92 1.69 7.90
N ASP A 92 -28.47 0.49 8.06
CA ASP A 92 -28.60 -0.15 9.37
C ASP A 92 -27.22 -0.38 9.99
N GLY A 93 -27.01 0.15 11.20
CA GLY A 93 -25.74 0.09 11.92
C GLY A 93 -24.59 0.86 11.25
N ALA A 94 -24.87 1.74 10.29
CA ALA A 94 -23.83 2.59 9.68
C ALA A 94 -23.26 3.59 10.70
N VAL A 95 -21.96 3.86 10.64
CA VAL A 95 -21.24 4.76 11.56
C VAL A 95 -20.40 5.76 10.78
N ALA A 96 -20.61 7.04 11.00
CA ALA A 96 -19.79 8.13 10.48
C ALA A 96 -19.26 9.01 11.61
N MET A 97 -17.95 9.22 11.67
CA MET A 97 -17.29 10.07 12.66
C MET A 97 -16.32 11.02 11.95
N ALA A 98 -16.55 12.32 12.08
CA ALA A 98 -15.66 13.37 11.59
C ALA A 98 -15.21 14.26 12.76
N GLY A 99 -13.95 14.69 12.78
CA GLY A 99 -13.42 15.57 13.82
C GLY A 99 -12.73 14.83 14.97
N ALA A 100 -12.63 15.49 16.10
CA ALA A 100 -11.83 15.06 17.24
C ALA A 100 -12.36 13.80 17.94
N ALA A 101 -11.43 12.96 18.42
CA ALA A 101 -11.65 12.14 19.60
C ALA A 101 -10.70 12.65 20.71
N GLY A 102 -11.17 13.54 21.58
CA GLY A 102 -10.41 14.11 22.72
C GLY A 102 -10.02 15.59 22.57
N ASP A 103 -8.99 16.04 23.29
CA ASP A 103 -8.60 17.47 23.45
C ASP A 103 -8.01 18.15 22.19
N ARG A 104 -8.04 17.50 21.03
CA ARG A 104 -7.54 18.04 19.76
C ARG A 104 -8.72 18.26 18.84
N THR A 105 -9.26 19.48 18.80
CA THR A 105 -10.28 19.87 17.81
C THR A 105 -9.69 19.71 16.39
N GLY A 106 -10.22 18.74 15.64
CA GLY A 106 -10.03 18.67 14.19
C GLY A 106 -11.05 19.57 13.50
N ASP A 107 -10.68 20.16 12.37
CA ASP A 107 -11.59 20.99 11.59
C ASP A 107 -11.68 20.49 10.14
N ASN A 108 -12.85 20.69 9.53
CA ASN A 108 -13.12 20.41 8.12
C ASN A 108 -12.97 18.93 7.74
N ASP A 109 -13.23 18.03 8.69
CA ASP A 109 -13.21 16.59 8.45
C ASP A 109 -14.52 16.12 7.81
N THR A 110 -14.45 15.11 6.93
CA THR A 110 -15.62 14.54 6.26
C THR A 110 -15.64 13.03 6.39
N ALA A 111 -16.69 12.50 7.02
CA ALA A 111 -16.95 11.07 7.10
C ALA A 111 -18.30 10.71 6.46
N VAL A 112 -18.28 9.83 5.47
CA VAL A 112 -19.47 9.38 4.74
C VAL A 112 -19.52 7.86 4.74
N ALA A 113 -20.47 7.27 5.46
CA ALA A 113 -20.73 5.84 5.53
C ALA A 113 -22.10 5.54 4.90
N ILE A 114 -22.14 4.73 3.83
CA ILE A 114 -23.36 4.38 3.10
C ILE A 114 -23.42 2.85 2.92
N GLY A 115 -24.39 2.21 3.55
CA GLY A 115 -24.69 0.80 3.48
C GLY A 115 -24.72 0.12 4.86
N PRO A 116 -25.23 -1.12 4.94
CA PRO A 116 -25.35 -1.83 6.22
C PRO A 116 -23.98 -2.05 6.86
N ALA A 117 -23.85 -1.67 8.14
CA ALA A 117 -22.61 -1.76 8.90
C ALA A 117 -21.39 -1.07 8.24
N ALA A 118 -21.62 -0.06 7.38
CA ALA A 118 -20.54 0.75 6.83
C ALA A 118 -19.95 1.67 7.91
N GLN A 119 -18.63 1.82 7.94
CA GLN A 119 -17.92 2.66 8.90
C GLN A 119 -16.99 3.64 8.18
N ALA A 120 -17.17 4.94 8.41
CA ALA A 120 -16.26 5.99 7.95
C ALA A 120 -15.80 6.81 9.15
N ILE A 121 -14.49 6.92 9.34
CA ILE A 121 -13.88 7.64 10.48
C ILE A 121 -12.77 8.54 9.93
N ALA A 122 -12.95 9.86 10.04
CA ALA A 122 -11.95 10.90 9.76
C ALA A 122 -11.67 11.64 11.07
N VAL A 123 -10.51 11.41 11.68
CA VAL A 123 -10.22 11.85 13.06
C VAL A 123 -8.76 12.25 13.25
N PHE A 124 -8.44 12.83 14.41
CA PHE A 124 -7.07 13.11 14.89
C PHE A 124 -6.24 14.06 14.01
N GLY A 125 -6.89 14.96 13.26
CA GLY A 125 -6.25 16.00 12.46
C GLY A 125 -7.26 16.95 11.86
N SER A 126 -6.94 17.59 10.74
CA SER A 126 -7.85 18.47 9.99
C SER A 126 -7.84 18.14 8.50
N ASP A 127 -8.90 18.53 7.80
CA ASP A 127 -9.07 18.34 6.34
C ASP A 127 -9.03 16.86 5.90
N SER A 128 -9.35 15.93 6.79
CA SER A 128 -9.33 14.49 6.50
C SER A 128 -10.67 13.99 5.99
N LYS A 129 -10.63 13.00 5.10
CA LYS A 129 -11.80 12.42 4.44
C LYS A 129 -11.83 10.91 4.55
N ALA A 130 -12.93 10.39 5.08
CA ALA A 130 -13.27 8.98 5.07
C ALA A 130 -14.57 8.74 4.30
N THR A 131 -14.55 7.86 3.30
CA THR A 131 -15.73 7.49 2.52
C THR A 131 -15.83 5.96 2.46
N ALA A 132 -16.89 5.39 3.01
CA ALA A 132 -17.14 3.96 3.03
C ALA A 132 -18.52 3.67 2.42
N VAL A 133 -18.55 2.98 1.29
CA VAL A 133 -19.78 2.65 0.56
C VAL A 133 -19.89 1.15 0.33
N GLY A 134 -20.93 0.54 0.90
CA GLY A 134 -21.26 -0.87 0.74
C GLY A 134 -21.52 -1.58 2.07
N GLU A 135 -21.38 -2.90 2.09
CA GLU A 135 -21.77 -3.74 3.22
C GLU A 135 -20.53 -4.13 4.05
N ASN A 136 -20.55 -3.86 5.36
CA ASN A 136 -19.45 -4.20 6.27
C ASN A 136 -18.09 -3.67 5.76
N VAL A 137 -18.06 -2.39 5.37
CA VAL A 137 -16.86 -1.70 4.88
C VAL A 137 -16.34 -0.72 5.94
N SER A 138 -15.02 -0.51 5.99
CA SER A 138 -14.40 0.39 6.97
C SER A 138 -13.34 1.28 6.31
N ALA A 139 -13.58 2.59 6.27
CA ALA A 139 -12.62 3.61 5.83
C ALA A 139 -12.18 4.44 7.03
N ILE A 140 -10.88 4.43 7.35
CA ILE A 140 -10.31 5.20 8.45
C ILE A 140 -9.19 6.10 7.91
N ALA A 141 -9.34 7.40 8.12
CA ALA A 141 -8.37 8.46 7.87
C ALA A 141 -8.00 9.09 9.24
N SER A 142 -6.72 9.09 9.60
CA SER A 142 -6.26 9.46 10.94
C SER A 142 -4.97 10.26 10.88
N GLY A 143 -5.11 11.59 10.78
CA GLY A 143 -4.03 12.53 10.49
C GLY A 143 -4.60 13.80 9.86
N ASN A 144 -3.75 14.66 9.32
CA ASN A 144 -4.17 15.82 8.52
C ASN A 144 -4.20 15.47 7.03
N GLN A 145 -5.23 15.94 6.30
CA GLN A 145 -5.35 15.77 4.85
C GLN A 145 -5.31 14.30 4.38
N ASP A 146 -5.68 13.36 5.25
CA ASP A 146 -5.75 11.94 4.92
C ASP A 146 -7.03 11.64 4.13
N ASN A 147 -6.95 10.80 3.11
CA ASN A 147 -8.11 10.43 2.29
C ASN A 147 -8.25 8.92 2.16
N ALA A 148 -9.19 8.36 2.91
CA ALA A 148 -9.56 6.94 2.89
C ALA A 148 -10.88 6.73 2.14
N THR A 149 -10.86 5.94 1.07
CA THR A 149 -12.05 5.57 0.30
C THR A 149 -12.18 4.05 0.20
N VAL A 150 -13.34 3.50 0.53
CA VAL A 150 -13.68 2.08 0.40
C VAL A 150 -15.03 1.94 -0.30
N VAL A 151 -15.08 1.13 -1.36
CA VAL A 151 -16.30 0.78 -2.07
C VAL A 151 -16.36 -0.73 -2.30
N GLY A 152 -17.35 -1.44 -1.76
CA GLY A 152 -17.51 -2.89 -1.95
C GLY A 152 -18.12 -3.61 -0.75
N LYS A 153 -17.69 -4.84 -0.47
CA LYS A 153 -18.14 -5.62 0.70
C LYS A 153 -16.99 -6.17 1.52
N ASN A 154 -17.12 -6.18 2.86
CA ASN A 154 -16.11 -6.75 3.77
C ASN A 154 -14.70 -6.20 3.54
N SER A 155 -14.60 -4.93 3.15
CA SER A 155 -13.36 -4.31 2.70
C SER A 155 -12.93 -3.19 3.64
N ARG A 156 -11.62 -2.96 3.76
CA ARG A 156 -11.07 -2.00 4.71
C ARG A 156 -9.87 -1.23 4.16
N VAL A 157 -9.87 0.07 4.43
CA VAL A 157 -8.69 0.95 4.38
C VAL A 157 -8.44 1.51 5.77
N ARG A 158 -7.19 1.48 6.21
CA ARG A 158 -6.77 2.13 7.44
C ARG A 158 -5.51 2.98 7.20
N LEU A 159 -5.65 4.30 7.26
CA LEU A 159 -4.53 5.24 7.27
C LEU A 159 -4.30 5.64 8.73
N VAL A 160 -3.10 5.40 9.24
CA VAL A 160 -2.78 5.58 10.66
C VAL A 160 -1.48 6.35 10.78
N VAL A 161 -1.55 7.54 11.38
CA VAL A 161 -0.39 8.38 11.72
C VAL A 161 0.32 8.91 10.47
N GLY A 162 0.68 10.19 10.52
CA GLY A 162 1.20 10.93 9.39
C GLY A 162 0.11 11.76 8.70
N ASP A 163 0.53 12.58 7.75
CA ASP A 163 -0.30 13.53 7.03
C ASP A 163 -0.28 13.26 5.52
N ASN A 164 -1.32 13.68 4.81
CA ASN A 164 -1.47 13.57 3.35
C ASN A 164 -1.48 12.12 2.82
N ASN A 165 -1.88 11.15 3.63
CA ASN A 165 -1.96 9.76 3.21
C ASN A 165 -3.22 9.51 2.37
N SER A 166 -3.13 8.62 1.37
CA SER A 166 -4.25 8.29 0.50
C SER A 166 -4.45 6.78 0.40
N GLY A 167 -5.65 6.32 0.74
CA GLY A 167 -6.05 4.92 0.68
C GLY A 167 -7.30 4.74 -0.16
N THR A 168 -7.27 3.85 -1.14
CA THR A 168 -8.43 3.50 -1.96
C THR A 168 -8.56 2.00 -2.08
N VAL A 169 -9.71 1.46 -1.68
CA VAL A 169 -10.07 0.05 -1.87
C VAL A 169 -11.38 -0.03 -2.64
N ILE A 170 -11.38 -0.76 -3.75
CA ILE A 170 -12.57 -1.03 -4.57
C ILE A 170 -12.72 -2.53 -4.79
N GLY A 171 -13.88 -3.06 -4.44
CA GLY A 171 -14.23 -4.48 -4.54
C GLY A 171 -14.31 -5.18 -3.18
N ASP A 172 -14.33 -6.51 -3.19
CA ASP A 172 -14.78 -7.30 -2.03
C ASP A 172 -13.64 -8.00 -1.28
N ASN A 173 -13.75 -8.03 0.05
CA ASN A 173 -12.85 -8.74 0.95
C ASN A 173 -11.38 -8.28 0.82
N ASN A 174 -11.16 -6.98 0.61
CA ASN A 174 -9.82 -6.40 0.49
C ASN A 174 -9.40 -5.73 1.81
N TYR A 175 -8.13 -5.86 2.17
CA TYR A 175 -7.56 -5.15 3.31
C TYR A 175 -6.31 -4.37 2.89
N ALA A 176 -6.32 -3.06 3.15
CA ALA A 176 -5.20 -2.18 2.88
C ALA A 176 -4.94 -1.23 4.06
N GLN A 177 -3.68 -0.89 4.29
CA GLN A 177 -3.30 0.08 5.32
C GLN A 177 -2.09 0.91 4.94
N SER A 178 -2.03 2.12 5.50
CA SER A 178 -0.81 2.91 5.64
C SER A 178 -0.54 3.11 7.12
N VAL A 179 0.68 2.82 7.57
CA VAL A 179 1.07 2.90 8.98
C VAL A 179 2.35 3.73 9.07
N ASP A 180 2.22 4.96 9.56
CA ASP A 180 3.27 5.97 9.68
C ASP A 180 3.70 6.63 8.36
N GLY A 181 4.37 7.77 8.49
CA GLY A 181 4.91 8.58 7.39
C GLY A 181 3.88 9.41 6.63
N ASP A 182 4.39 10.35 5.82
CA ASP A 182 3.57 11.33 5.11
C ASP A 182 3.48 11.02 3.61
N GLY A 183 2.35 11.38 2.99
CA GLY A 183 2.18 11.24 1.53
C GLY A 183 2.10 9.81 1.01
N ASN A 184 1.91 8.83 1.90
CA ASN A 184 1.86 7.42 1.54
C ASN A 184 0.56 7.06 0.83
N LYS A 185 0.65 6.23 -0.21
CA LYS A 185 -0.48 5.87 -1.09
C LYS A 185 -0.71 4.37 -1.19
N VAL A 186 -1.90 3.91 -0.85
CA VAL A 186 -2.32 2.52 -1.05
C VAL A 186 -3.57 2.46 -1.93
N THR A 187 -3.52 1.67 -3.01
CA THR A 187 -4.63 1.46 -3.93
C THR A 187 -4.82 -0.03 -4.17
N VAL A 188 -6.02 -0.55 -3.90
CA VAL A 188 -6.38 -1.96 -4.09
C VAL A 188 -7.69 -2.05 -4.85
N ILE A 189 -7.67 -2.75 -5.97
CA ILE A 189 -8.84 -2.96 -6.82
C ILE A 189 -8.98 -4.44 -7.12
N GLY A 190 -10.12 -5.03 -6.78
CA GLY A 190 -10.44 -6.43 -7.08
C GLY A 190 -10.97 -7.18 -5.86
N LYS A 191 -10.52 -8.43 -5.62
CA LYS A 191 -11.11 -9.28 -4.56
C LYS A 191 -10.08 -10.04 -3.74
N ASN A 192 -10.38 -10.25 -2.46
CA ASN A 192 -9.57 -11.07 -1.55
C ASN A 192 -8.09 -10.65 -1.44
N ASN A 193 -7.76 -9.39 -1.73
CA ASN A 193 -6.39 -8.92 -1.62
C ASN A 193 -6.07 -8.58 -0.17
N GLY A 194 -4.95 -9.08 0.33
CA GLY A 194 -4.51 -8.83 1.70
C GLY A 194 -5.20 -9.68 2.79
N ARG A 195 -5.80 -10.83 2.43
CA ARG A 195 -6.74 -11.57 3.31
C ARG A 195 -6.17 -12.76 4.11
N ALA A 196 -4.87 -13.05 4.11
CA ALA A 196 -4.33 -14.26 4.76
C ALA A 196 -3.73 -14.05 6.17
N GLY A 197 -4.54 -14.02 7.24
CA GLY A 197 -4.02 -14.02 8.61
C GLY A 197 -3.34 -12.71 9.06
N LEU A 198 -2.86 -12.68 10.31
CA LEU A 198 -2.42 -11.45 11.02
C LEU A 198 -1.30 -10.65 10.31
N LEU A 199 -0.57 -11.26 9.36
CA LEU A 199 0.59 -10.65 8.70
C LEU A 199 0.42 -10.42 7.19
N SER A 200 -0.71 -10.76 6.56
CA SER A 200 -0.83 -10.70 5.09
C SER A 200 -1.51 -9.45 4.53
N GLN A 201 -1.35 -8.31 5.21
CA GLN A 201 -2.01 -7.06 4.84
C GLN A 201 -1.26 -6.36 3.70
N ILE A 202 -1.99 -5.71 2.80
CA ILE A 202 -1.37 -4.74 1.87
C ILE A 202 -1.01 -3.51 2.69
N THR A 203 0.27 -3.24 2.80
CA THR A 203 0.81 -2.29 3.79
C THR A 203 1.75 -1.32 3.11
N VAL A 204 1.50 -0.04 3.32
CA VAL A 204 2.54 0.99 3.18
C VAL A 204 2.96 1.34 4.61
N SER A 205 4.25 1.38 4.91
CA SER A 205 4.68 1.70 6.27
C SER A 205 6.02 2.38 6.32
N GLY A 206 6.15 3.37 7.20
CA GLY A 206 7.38 4.13 7.42
C GLY A 206 7.78 4.96 6.20
N GLY A 207 8.63 5.95 6.42
CA GLY A 207 9.09 6.88 5.37
C GLY A 207 7.96 7.63 4.66
N ASP A 208 8.33 8.51 3.74
CA ASP A 208 7.40 9.36 3.03
C ASP A 208 7.22 8.93 1.57
N ASN A 209 6.05 9.21 1.00
CA ASN A 209 5.75 9.04 -0.42
C ASN A 209 5.87 7.59 -0.95
N ASN A 210 5.72 6.60 -0.08
CA ASN A 210 5.67 5.20 -0.49
C ASN A 210 4.32 4.87 -1.14
N ALA A 211 4.34 4.00 -2.14
CA ALA A 211 3.16 3.69 -2.93
C ALA A 211 2.98 2.20 -3.20
N VAL A 212 1.80 1.67 -2.88
CA VAL A 212 1.39 0.31 -3.24
C VAL A 212 0.14 0.36 -4.10
N THR A 213 0.20 -0.27 -5.27
CA THR A 213 -0.96 -0.47 -6.17
C THR A 213 -1.15 -1.95 -6.45
N VAL A 214 -2.36 -2.45 -6.21
CA VAL A 214 -2.73 -3.85 -6.40
C VAL A 214 -4.02 -3.92 -7.21
N ILE A 215 -3.98 -4.62 -8.35
CA ILE A 215 -5.12 -4.82 -9.22
C ILE A 215 -5.24 -6.32 -9.51
N GLY A 216 -6.34 -6.93 -9.06
CA GLY A 216 -6.63 -8.34 -9.32
C GLY A 216 -7.15 -9.07 -8.08
N GLU A 217 -6.83 -10.35 -7.96
CA GLU A 217 -7.46 -11.22 -6.97
C GLU A 217 -6.46 -12.02 -6.14
N ASP A 218 -6.81 -12.31 -4.89
CA ASP A 218 -6.09 -13.24 -4.02
C ASP A 218 -4.59 -12.90 -3.82
N ASN A 219 -4.18 -11.63 -4.01
CA ASN A 219 -2.78 -11.23 -3.80
C ASN A 219 -2.49 -11.03 -2.31
N GLN A 220 -1.30 -11.46 -1.86
CA GLN A 220 -0.89 -11.45 -0.45
C GLN A 220 0.45 -10.75 -0.25
N ILE A 221 0.57 -10.06 0.91
CA ILE A 221 1.79 -9.40 1.39
C ILE A 221 2.40 -8.50 0.31
N ILE A 222 1.87 -7.28 0.25
CA ILE A 222 2.37 -6.26 -0.66
C ILE A 222 2.80 -5.07 0.18
N ALA A 223 4.12 -4.90 0.32
CA ALA A 223 4.72 -3.95 1.26
C ALA A 223 5.63 -2.94 0.57
N ALA A 224 5.38 -1.64 0.81
CA ALA A 224 6.32 -0.56 0.48
C ALA A 224 6.76 0.15 1.77
N GLY A 225 8.06 0.49 1.86
CA GLY A 225 8.62 1.33 2.93
C GLY A 225 8.90 0.61 4.25
N ALA A 226 8.42 -0.63 4.47
CA ALA A 226 8.53 -1.29 5.77
C ALA A 226 9.99 -1.43 6.24
N GLY A 227 10.41 -0.54 7.14
CA GLY A 227 11.78 -0.50 7.64
C GLY A 227 12.10 -1.67 8.56
N ILE A 228 13.31 -2.21 8.44
CA ILE A 228 13.96 -2.90 9.54
C ILE A 228 14.26 -1.83 10.60
N SER A 229 13.62 -1.95 11.77
CA SER A 229 13.73 -1.02 12.91
C SER A 229 15.06 -0.25 12.97
N GLY A 230 15.01 1.08 12.81
CA GLY A 230 16.15 1.98 13.04
C GLY A 230 16.79 2.62 11.81
N LYS A 231 16.21 2.53 10.61
CA LYS A 231 16.63 3.30 9.44
C LYS A 231 15.63 4.41 9.08
N THR A 232 16.14 5.63 8.94
CA THR A 232 15.43 6.86 8.53
C THR A 232 15.27 7.00 7.02
N GLU A 233 15.76 6.04 6.24
CA GLU A 233 15.72 6.01 4.78
C GLU A 233 14.74 4.91 4.37
N ASN A 234 13.51 5.28 4.01
CA ASN A 234 12.49 4.39 3.43
C ASN A 234 11.50 5.18 2.55
N ASP A 235 11.96 6.20 1.84
CA ASP A 235 11.07 7.09 1.09
C ASP A 235 10.91 6.63 -0.36
N ASN A 236 9.79 6.99 -0.98
CA ASN A 236 9.54 6.83 -2.42
C ASN A 236 9.62 5.38 -2.93
N ASN A 237 9.42 4.38 -2.06
CA ASN A 237 9.36 2.99 -2.48
C ASN A 237 8.03 2.69 -3.15
N ARG A 238 8.06 1.93 -4.25
CA ARG A 238 6.89 1.62 -5.05
C ARG A 238 6.71 0.13 -5.27
N VAL A 239 5.51 -0.36 -5.03
CA VAL A 239 5.08 -1.71 -5.43
C VAL A 239 3.85 -1.64 -6.32
N THR A 240 3.92 -2.28 -7.47
CA THR A 240 2.78 -2.42 -8.40
C THR A 240 2.56 -3.89 -8.70
N VAL A 241 1.37 -4.41 -8.43
CA VAL A 241 0.97 -5.79 -8.69
C VAL A 241 -0.29 -5.80 -9.53
N ILE A 242 -0.24 -6.49 -10.66
CA ILE A 242 -1.38 -6.71 -11.55
C ILE A 242 -1.49 -8.20 -11.84
N GLY A 243 -2.57 -8.83 -11.37
CA GLY A 243 -2.85 -10.25 -11.60
C GLY A 243 -3.36 -10.97 -10.35
N LYS A 244 -3.19 -12.28 -10.32
CA LYS A 244 -3.78 -13.16 -9.31
C LYS A 244 -2.76 -13.90 -8.47
N GLY A 245 -3.00 -14.00 -7.17
CA GLY A 245 -2.29 -14.93 -6.29
C GLY A 245 -0.80 -14.63 -6.16
N ASN A 246 -0.37 -13.41 -6.41
CA ASN A 246 1.02 -13.02 -6.18
C ASN A 246 1.25 -12.88 -4.67
N GLU A 247 2.41 -13.33 -4.21
CA GLU A 247 2.73 -13.44 -2.79
C GLU A 247 4.09 -12.80 -2.50
N ASN A 248 4.28 -12.33 -1.27
CA ASN A 248 5.57 -11.81 -0.78
C ASN A 248 6.20 -10.83 -1.78
N THR A 249 5.42 -9.83 -2.19
CA THR A 249 5.84 -8.82 -3.18
C THR A 249 6.16 -7.51 -2.49
N TRP A 250 7.41 -7.03 -2.51
CA TRP A 250 7.82 -5.98 -1.58
C TRP A 250 8.96 -5.11 -2.10
N ALA A 251 8.89 -3.82 -1.77
CA ALA A 251 9.96 -2.85 -1.97
C ALA A 251 10.25 -2.15 -0.64
N VAL A 252 11.29 -2.60 0.06
CA VAL A 252 11.58 -2.13 1.42
C VAL A 252 13.07 -1.91 1.65
N GLY A 253 13.36 -1.08 2.64
CA GLY A 253 14.72 -0.80 3.10
C GLY A 253 15.44 0.14 2.15
N GLY A 254 15.67 1.39 2.56
CA GLY A 254 16.25 2.43 1.71
C GLY A 254 15.20 3.08 0.80
N ASP A 255 15.66 3.98 -0.07
CA ASP A 255 14.80 4.87 -0.84
C ASP A 255 14.68 4.44 -2.31
N ASN A 256 13.56 4.83 -2.93
CA ASN A 256 13.32 4.70 -4.38
C ASN A 256 13.37 3.26 -4.92
N ASN A 257 13.13 2.25 -4.08
CA ASN A 257 13.05 0.87 -4.57
C ASN A 257 11.73 0.63 -5.29
N THR A 258 11.78 -0.06 -6.43
CA THR A 258 10.61 -0.31 -7.28
C THR A 258 10.44 -1.81 -7.54
N THR A 259 9.30 -2.35 -7.15
CA THR A 259 8.88 -3.71 -7.49
C THR A 259 7.64 -3.69 -8.37
N THR A 260 7.70 -4.35 -9.53
CA THR A 260 6.58 -4.48 -10.48
C THR A 260 6.31 -5.94 -10.81
N VAL A 261 5.05 -6.35 -10.69
CA VAL A 261 4.59 -7.70 -11.01
C VAL A 261 3.40 -7.60 -11.95
N VAL A 262 3.48 -8.30 -13.08
CA VAL A 262 2.37 -8.45 -14.03
C VAL A 262 2.19 -9.93 -14.37
N GLY A 263 1.08 -10.50 -13.93
CA GLY A 263 0.75 -11.91 -14.08
C GLY A 263 0.48 -12.57 -12.72
N ASP A 264 0.61 -13.89 -12.65
CA ASP A 264 0.02 -14.65 -11.55
C ASP A 264 1.05 -15.48 -10.78
N TYR A 265 0.84 -15.62 -9.48
CA TYR A 265 1.64 -16.48 -8.60
C TYR A 265 3.14 -16.16 -8.58
N ASN A 266 3.50 -14.90 -8.82
CA ASN A 266 4.89 -14.45 -8.73
C ASN A 266 5.27 -14.05 -7.30
N GLN A 267 6.56 -14.09 -7.02
CA GLN A 267 7.18 -13.61 -5.79
C GLN A 267 8.34 -12.67 -6.15
N VAL A 268 8.18 -11.37 -5.92
CA VAL A 268 9.15 -10.37 -6.37
C VAL A 268 9.53 -9.41 -5.24
N ALA A 269 10.83 -9.24 -5.01
CA ALA A 269 11.33 -8.45 -3.90
C ALA A 269 12.48 -7.54 -4.33
N THR A 270 12.45 -6.29 -3.87
CA THR A 270 13.61 -5.39 -3.79
C THR A 270 13.87 -5.07 -2.33
N GLN A 271 15.09 -5.36 -1.85
CA GLN A 271 15.43 -5.30 -0.43
C GLN A 271 16.70 -4.51 -0.18
N ASN A 272 16.63 -3.52 0.72
CA ASN A 272 17.74 -2.75 1.26
C ASN A 272 18.57 -1.94 0.24
N GLY A 273 18.89 -0.72 0.60
CA GLY A 273 19.68 0.19 -0.24
C GLY A 273 18.76 0.90 -1.23
N ASN A 274 19.35 1.67 -2.15
CA ASN A 274 18.60 2.68 -2.88
C ASN A 274 18.44 2.34 -4.37
N ASN A 275 17.33 2.76 -4.96
CA ASN A 275 17.07 2.66 -6.41
C ASN A 275 17.08 1.23 -6.98
N ASN A 276 16.82 0.20 -6.18
CA ASN A 276 16.76 -1.16 -6.70
C ASN A 276 15.44 -1.38 -7.45
N THR A 277 15.49 -2.12 -8.55
CA THR A 277 14.33 -2.39 -9.40
C THR A 277 14.15 -3.88 -9.66
N ALA A 278 12.98 -4.43 -9.34
CA ALA A 278 12.61 -5.79 -9.72
C ALA A 278 11.31 -5.78 -10.53
N THR A 279 11.34 -6.39 -11.72
CA THR A 279 10.17 -6.55 -12.58
C THR A 279 10.02 -8.01 -12.97
N ALA A 280 8.83 -8.57 -12.78
CA ALA A 280 8.46 -9.88 -13.32
C ALA A 280 7.17 -9.81 -14.12
N VAL A 281 7.21 -10.37 -15.33
CA VAL A 281 6.06 -10.54 -16.20
C VAL A 281 5.90 -12.02 -16.54
N GLY A 282 4.73 -12.58 -16.25
CA GLY A 282 4.39 -13.98 -16.49
C GLY A 282 3.88 -14.68 -15.23
N ARG A 283 4.10 -15.99 -15.13
CA ARG A 283 3.60 -16.82 -14.03
C ARG A 283 4.71 -17.51 -13.27
N VAL A 284 4.53 -17.61 -11.95
CA VAL A 284 5.39 -18.41 -11.06
C VAL A 284 6.87 -18.00 -11.15
N ASN A 285 7.13 -16.70 -11.32
CA ASN A 285 8.50 -16.19 -11.30
C ASN A 285 8.90 -15.78 -9.88
N ILE A 286 10.18 -16.00 -9.57
CA ILE A 286 10.82 -15.52 -8.35
C ILE A 286 11.91 -14.54 -8.75
N ALA A 287 11.81 -13.28 -8.33
CA ALA A 287 12.84 -12.28 -8.54
C ALA A 287 13.20 -11.62 -7.21
N ILE A 288 14.46 -11.75 -6.80
CA ILE A 288 14.97 -11.13 -5.57
C ILE A 288 16.12 -10.23 -5.95
N VAL A 289 15.99 -8.93 -5.69
CA VAL A 289 17.06 -7.95 -5.79
C VAL A 289 17.56 -7.66 -4.39
N GLY A 290 18.79 -8.10 -4.13
CA GLY A 290 19.43 -8.03 -2.83
C GLY A 290 19.98 -6.65 -2.48
N GLN A 291 20.74 -6.61 -1.39
CA GLN A 291 21.22 -5.40 -0.73
C GLN A 291 22.14 -4.55 -1.61
N GLY A 292 22.01 -3.22 -1.51
CA GLY A 292 22.93 -2.27 -2.15
C GLY A 292 22.17 -1.33 -3.07
N ASP A 293 22.86 -0.66 -3.99
CA ASP A 293 22.27 0.43 -4.77
C ASP A 293 22.15 0.09 -6.25
N ASP A 294 21.11 0.59 -6.91
CA ASP A 294 20.97 0.58 -8.37
C ASP A 294 20.95 -0.82 -9.01
N ASN A 295 20.55 -1.85 -8.26
CA ASN A 295 20.49 -3.22 -8.77
C ASN A 295 19.16 -3.48 -9.50
N THR A 296 19.21 -4.25 -10.60
CA THR A 296 18.05 -4.46 -11.48
C THR A 296 17.81 -5.94 -11.80
N ALA A 297 16.59 -6.44 -11.59
CA ALA A 297 16.11 -7.72 -12.11
C ALA A 297 14.93 -7.50 -13.06
N THR A 298 14.98 -8.08 -14.26
CA THR A 298 13.83 -8.15 -15.17
C THR A 298 13.61 -9.58 -15.65
N ILE A 299 12.38 -10.07 -15.49
CA ILE A 299 11.90 -11.36 -16.00
C ILE A 299 10.75 -11.13 -16.97
N ASN A 300 10.80 -11.80 -18.12
CA ASN A 300 9.67 -11.95 -19.03
C ASN A 300 9.57 -13.42 -19.48
N GLY A 301 8.58 -14.13 -18.94
CA GLY A 301 8.33 -15.55 -19.17
C GLY A 301 7.82 -16.22 -17.90
N ASP A 302 7.81 -17.55 -17.87
CA ASP A 302 7.25 -18.33 -16.77
C ASP A 302 8.31 -19.16 -16.05
N LEU A 303 8.08 -19.43 -14.75
CA LEU A 303 8.90 -20.34 -13.94
C LEU A 303 10.37 -19.95 -13.84
N ASN A 304 10.70 -18.66 -13.91
CA ASN A 304 12.08 -18.20 -13.81
C ASN A 304 12.47 -17.87 -12.37
N LEU A 305 13.73 -18.16 -12.04
CA LEU A 305 14.37 -17.80 -10.77
C LEU A 305 15.50 -16.80 -11.03
N VAL A 306 15.31 -15.56 -10.59
CA VAL A 306 16.30 -14.49 -10.65
C VAL A 306 16.72 -14.05 -9.26
N THR A 307 18.04 -13.96 -9.07
CA THR A 307 18.61 -13.32 -7.87
C THR A 307 19.69 -12.33 -8.29
N VAL A 308 19.53 -11.08 -7.91
CA VAL A 308 20.57 -10.07 -8.06
C VAL A 308 21.28 -9.96 -6.72
N GLY A 309 22.56 -10.33 -6.71
CA GLY A 309 23.41 -10.27 -5.53
C GLY A 309 23.65 -8.84 -5.04
N GLY A 310 24.27 -8.72 -3.87
CA GLY A 310 24.49 -7.40 -3.28
C GLY A 310 25.64 -6.60 -3.92
N GLY A 311 25.64 -5.29 -3.69
CA GLY A 311 26.61 -4.34 -4.25
C GLY A 311 25.91 -3.28 -5.10
N LYS A 312 26.58 -2.77 -6.15
CA LYS A 312 26.05 -1.69 -6.99
C LYS A 312 25.89 -2.07 -8.46
N HIS A 313 24.83 -1.59 -9.10
CA HIS A 313 24.62 -1.71 -10.55
C HIS A 313 24.62 -3.14 -11.10
N ASN A 314 24.27 -4.14 -10.30
CA ASN A 314 24.15 -5.50 -10.78
C ASN A 314 22.85 -5.68 -11.55
N THR A 315 22.88 -6.35 -12.70
CA THR A 315 21.72 -6.46 -13.61
C THR A 315 21.47 -7.89 -14.05
N VAL A 316 20.27 -8.41 -13.85
CA VAL A 316 19.83 -9.68 -14.42
C VAL A 316 18.64 -9.46 -15.35
N ASN A 317 18.73 -9.95 -16.59
CA ASN A 317 17.68 -9.87 -17.59
C ASN A 317 17.38 -11.25 -18.16
N VAL A 318 16.16 -11.74 -17.95
CA VAL A 318 15.69 -13.06 -18.43
C VAL A 318 14.51 -12.90 -19.36
N ARG A 319 14.59 -13.52 -20.53
CA ARG A 319 13.47 -13.69 -21.47
C ARG A 319 13.34 -15.15 -21.88
N GLY A 320 12.18 -15.75 -21.61
CA GLY A 320 11.87 -17.17 -21.83
C GLY A 320 11.55 -17.86 -20.52
N ASP A 321 11.47 -19.20 -20.55
CA ASP A 321 10.86 -19.96 -19.46
C ASP A 321 11.85 -20.88 -18.73
N SER A 322 11.57 -21.12 -17.45
CA SER A 322 12.31 -22.07 -16.61
C SER A 322 13.81 -21.77 -16.50
N ASN A 323 14.21 -20.50 -16.55
CA ASN A 323 15.62 -20.12 -16.44
C ASN A 323 16.01 -19.80 -14.99
N THR A 324 17.27 -20.03 -14.65
CA THR A 324 17.92 -19.53 -13.44
C THR A 324 18.98 -18.52 -13.82
N ALA A 325 18.86 -17.27 -13.38
CA ALA A 325 19.87 -16.25 -13.66
C ALA A 325 20.25 -15.50 -12.39
N ARG A 326 21.56 -15.35 -12.15
CA ARG A 326 22.07 -14.79 -10.91
C ARG A 326 23.25 -13.86 -11.16
N THR A 327 23.28 -12.76 -10.43
CA THR A 327 24.54 -12.10 -10.10
C THR A 327 24.89 -12.44 -8.66
N LEU A 328 26.19 -12.55 -8.37
CA LEU A 328 26.70 -12.67 -7.00
C LEU A 328 27.16 -11.29 -6.50
N PHE A 329 27.83 -11.26 -5.34
CA PHE A 329 28.33 -10.00 -4.76
C PHE A 329 29.37 -9.31 -5.66
N GLY A 330 29.34 -7.97 -5.65
CA GLY A 330 30.27 -7.09 -6.36
C GLY A 330 29.53 -5.96 -7.08
N GLU A 331 30.22 -5.26 -7.96
CA GLU A 331 29.67 -4.17 -8.75
C GLU A 331 29.61 -4.48 -10.24
N ASN A 332 28.60 -3.94 -10.92
CA ASN A 332 28.47 -3.99 -12.38
C ASN A 332 28.43 -5.41 -12.98
N ASN A 333 27.97 -6.41 -12.23
CA ASN A 333 27.79 -7.75 -12.78
C ASN A 333 26.51 -7.82 -13.60
N SER A 334 26.55 -8.54 -14.73
CA SER A 334 25.37 -8.75 -15.57
C SER A 334 25.19 -10.20 -15.98
N ALA A 335 23.97 -10.71 -15.84
CA ALA A 335 23.54 -11.98 -16.43
C ALA A 335 22.34 -11.75 -17.36
N ARG A 336 22.51 -12.07 -18.65
CA ARG A 336 21.46 -11.97 -19.66
C ARG A 336 21.13 -13.35 -20.23
N VAL A 337 19.85 -13.70 -20.23
CA VAL A 337 19.35 -14.99 -20.75
C VAL A 337 18.24 -14.74 -21.77
N VAL A 338 18.35 -15.38 -22.93
CA VAL A 338 17.29 -15.45 -23.94
C VAL A 338 17.11 -16.90 -24.39
N GLY A 339 15.97 -17.49 -24.06
CA GLY A 339 15.62 -18.89 -24.33
C GLY A 339 15.12 -19.60 -23.07
N ASN A 340 15.13 -20.94 -23.09
CA ASN A 340 14.49 -21.75 -22.05
C ASN A 340 15.48 -22.65 -21.31
N ARG A 341 15.18 -22.94 -20.04
CA ARG A 341 15.94 -23.91 -19.21
C ARG A 341 17.43 -23.60 -19.11
N ASN A 342 17.80 -22.32 -19.10
CA ASN A 342 19.20 -21.90 -19.01
C ASN A 342 19.62 -21.58 -17.57
N VAL A 343 20.93 -21.66 -17.31
CA VAL A 343 21.56 -21.23 -16.05
C VAL A 343 22.66 -20.21 -16.34
N ALA A 344 22.50 -18.96 -15.91
CA ALA A 344 23.50 -17.90 -16.05
C ALA A 344 23.95 -17.38 -14.68
N ILE A 345 25.26 -17.36 -14.42
CA ILE A 345 25.82 -16.83 -13.15
C ILE A 345 26.98 -15.88 -13.43
N ALA A 346 26.82 -14.61 -13.07
CA ALA A 346 27.89 -13.60 -13.13
C ALA A 346 28.39 -13.25 -11.72
N GLY A 347 29.70 -13.35 -11.49
CA GLY A 347 30.33 -13.10 -10.20
C GLY A 347 30.79 -14.37 -9.47
N PRO A 348 31.39 -14.24 -8.27
CA PRO A 348 31.56 -13.00 -7.49
C PRO A 348 32.63 -12.06 -8.07
N GLY A 349 32.72 -10.83 -7.55
CA GLY A 349 33.65 -9.78 -7.99
C GLY A 349 32.98 -8.78 -8.93
N ASP A 350 33.75 -7.88 -9.55
CA ASP A 350 33.19 -6.78 -10.35
C ASP A 350 33.26 -7.04 -11.85
N ASN A 351 32.34 -6.43 -12.61
CA ASN A 351 32.32 -6.39 -14.08
C ASN A 351 32.26 -7.77 -14.76
N ASN A 352 31.58 -8.74 -14.15
CA ASN A 352 31.35 -10.04 -14.78
C ASN A 352 30.13 -9.99 -15.69
N HIS A 353 30.22 -10.53 -16.90
CA HIS A 353 29.15 -10.43 -17.90
C HIS A 353 28.87 -11.78 -18.56
N VAL A 354 27.75 -12.39 -18.20
CA VAL A 354 27.28 -13.63 -18.83
C VAL A 354 26.12 -13.31 -19.78
N THR A 355 26.21 -13.81 -21.02
CA THR A 355 25.09 -13.79 -21.97
C THR A 355 24.86 -15.18 -22.52
N ILE A 356 23.62 -15.65 -22.41
CA ILE A 356 23.15 -16.91 -23.00
C ILE A 356 22.06 -16.61 -24.02
N LYS A 357 22.16 -17.25 -25.18
CA LYS A 357 21.11 -17.28 -26.20
C LYS A 357 20.93 -18.71 -26.69
N GLY A 358 19.69 -19.21 -26.62
CA GLY A 358 19.34 -20.59 -26.94
C GLY A 358 18.75 -21.30 -25.71
N ASP A 359 18.59 -22.62 -25.83
CA ASP A 359 17.94 -23.44 -24.80
C ASP A 359 18.95 -24.40 -24.15
N ASP A 360 18.68 -24.78 -22.90
CA ASP A 360 19.41 -25.81 -22.16
C ASP A 360 20.92 -25.52 -22.00
N GLN A 361 21.29 -24.24 -21.87
CA GLN A 361 22.68 -23.82 -21.70
C GLN A 361 23.01 -23.49 -20.25
N THR A 362 24.27 -23.70 -19.87
CA THR A 362 24.83 -23.25 -18.59
C THR A 362 26.08 -22.41 -18.83
N SER A 363 26.15 -21.22 -18.24
CA SER A 363 27.34 -20.37 -18.30
C SER A 363 27.59 -19.67 -16.97
N GLN A 364 28.85 -19.65 -16.55
CA GLN A 364 29.29 -19.04 -15.31
C GLN A 364 30.57 -18.26 -15.56
N GLN A 365 30.60 -16.99 -15.15
CA GLN A 365 31.81 -16.18 -15.15
C GLN A 365 32.14 -15.77 -13.70
N PRO A 366 32.99 -16.55 -13.01
CA PRO A 366 33.53 -16.13 -11.74
C PRO A 366 34.57 -15.03 -11.94
N GLY A 367 34.59 -14.03 -11.06
CA GLY A 367 35.54 -12.93 -11.14
C GLY A 367 37.01 -13.32 -10.95
N PRO A 368 37.92 -12.40 -11.22
CA PRO A 368 39.36 -12.65 -11.23
C PRO A 368 39.92 -13.15 -9.90
N GLU A 369 39.23 -12.89 -8.78
CA GLU A 369 39.66 -13.36 -7.46
C GLU A 369 39.48 -14.87 -7.27
N SER A 370 38.38 -15.44 -7.78
CA SER A 370 38.17 -16.91 -7.80
C SER A 370 39.12 -17.61 -8.76
N ALA A 371 39.48 -16.96 -9.88
CA ALA A 371 40.50 -17.47 -10.80
C ALA A 371 41.89 -17.51 -10.14
N ARG A 372 42.19 -16.61 -9.19
CA ARG A 372 43.46 -16.57 -8.45
C ARG A 372 43.61 -17.74 -7.47
N VAL A 373 42.54 -18.13 -6.78
CA VAL A 373 42.54 -19.28 -5.86
C VAL A 373 42.58 -20.62 -6.59
N ALA A 374 41.90 -20.74 -7.74
CA ALA A 374 41.99 -21.93 -8.61
C ALA A 374 43.40 -22.11 -9.20
N LYS A 375 44.11 -21.02 -9.50
CA LYS A 375 45.51 -21.08 -9.96
C LYS A 375 46.51 -21.38 -8.84
N ALA A 376 46.20 -21.04 -7.59
CA ALA A 376 47.05 -21.29 -6.43
C ALA A 376 47.00 -22.76 -5.92
N THR A 377 45.95 -23.51 -6.26
CA THR A 377 45.77 -24.92 -5.86
C THR A 377 46.21 -25.92 -6.93
N ALA A 378 46.48 -25.48 -8.16
CA ALA A 378 47.11 -26.28 -9.21
C ALA A 378 48.62 -26.42 -8.94
N LYS A 379 49.00 -27.26 -7.97
CA LYS A 379 50.37 -27.75 -7.80
C LYS A 379 50.80 -28.44 -9.12
N PRO A 380 51.98 -28.14 -9.71
CA PRO A 380 52.40 -28.79 -10.94
C PRO A 380 52.46 -30.30 -10.72
N ALA A 381 51.78 -31.07 -11.56
CA ALA A 381 51.94 -32.51 -11.61
C ALA A 381 53.43 -32.82 -11.82
N ALA A 382 54.02 -33.57 -10.88
CA ALA A 382 55.39 -34.03 -11.00
C ALA A 382 55.55 -34.80 -12.33
N LYS A 383 56.61 -34.48 -13.08
CA LYS A 383 56.96 -35.20 -14.30
C LYS A 383 57.07 -36.71 -13.99
N PRO A 384 56.58 -37.61 -14.88
CA PRO A 384 56.79 -39.04 -14.70
C PRO A 384 58.28 -39.36 -14.79
N ASP A 385 58.79 -39.99 -13.75
CA ASP A 385 60.16 -40.47 -13.66
C ASP A 385 60.38 -41.60 -14.68
N LYS A 386 61.26 -41.37 -15.66
CA LYS A 386 61.65 -42.36 -16.66
C LYS A 386 62.83 -43.15 -16.10
N GLY A 387 62.56 -44.30 -15.49
CA GLY A 387 63.62 -45.12 -14.88
C GLY A 387 63.26 -46.57 -14.60
N ALA A 388 62.73 -47.31 -15.57
CA ALA A 388 62.61 -48.76 -15.46
C ALA A 388 63.97 -49.43 -15.69
N ALA A 389 64.64 -49.84 -14.61
CA ALA A 389 65.80 -50.72 -14.65
C ALA A 389 65.36 -52.18 -14.93
N LYS A 390 66.02 -52.82 -15.89
CA LYS A 390 65.79 -54.22 -16.30
C LYS A 390 66.13 -55.23 -15.18
N PRO A 391 65.42 -56.36 -15.04
CA PRO A 391 65.79 -57.42 -14.11
C PRO A 391 67.02 -58.21 -14.61
N LYS A 392 67.94 -58.55 -13.70
CA LYS A 392 69.05 -59.49 -13.95
C LYS A 392 68.51 -60.93 -14.08
N PRO A 393 69.06 -61.77 -14.97
CA PRO A 393 68.67 -63.17 -15.08
C PRO A 393 69.27 -64.03 -13.95
N SER A 394 68.45 -64.96 -13.47
CA SER A 394 68.75 -65.98 -12.46
C SER A 394 69.82 -66.98 -12.94
N PRO A 395 70.68 -67.51 -12.06
CA PRO A 395 71.65 -68.54 -12.42
C PRO A 395 70.97 -69.91 -12.62
N LYS A 396 71.40 -70.62 -13.66
CA LYS A 396 70.98 -71.99 -13.98
C LYS A 396 71.53 -72.98 -12.94
N GLY A 397 70.64 -73.83 -12.43
CA GLY A 397 70.91 -75.18 -11.95
C GLY A 397 69.99 -76.11 -12.72
#